data_AF-A0A8T5XMP7-F1
#
_entry.id   AF-A0A8T5XMP7-F1
#
_cell.length_a   1.000
_cell.length_b   1.000
_cell.length_c   1.000
_cell.angle_alpha   90.00
_cell.angle_beta   90.00
_cell.angle_gamma   90.00
#
_symmetry.space_group_name_H-M   'P 1'
#
loop_
_entity.id
_entity.type
_entity.pdbx_description
1 polymer ?
#
loop_
_entity_poly.entity_id
_entity_poly.type
_entity_poly.pdbx_seq_one_letter_code
_entity_poly.pdbx_strand_id
1 'polypeptide(L)'
;MKYKLITFTLIATVLIGSITYAAGEDLHTKNKKNNIVKTTTISTLEEKNYGIIINGVELKLPLDTKEAFQNSSEVIMIPLRSVSEALGYEVKWNEKEQSVELKAGSQWTQIIIGKDRYFFGRMAPMSLGKAPEIINDRTFVPLKFAEKILKAKVSVEDNNIEITNVFEKPLPTLSYNFDNDLEGFEVSFVDLPVDADVEDLYELGFEYKEIPVEDDESKGLYITGHNRSDDLFLYAYKKIGKKDGLKANTKYQMNLRFKMATNVPGAMMGIGGSPGESVYVKAGIVNKEPDSVIDDINHYRLNLDKGNQSKGGKDLALLGNVVKTDGSMDDSYGYKKFETKAVVKTDSEGNAFIIIGVDSGFEGKTEVYFDNITVTYKELKE
;
A
#
# COMPACT_ATOMS: atom_id res chain seq x y z
N MET A 1 11.43 -12.08 -48.45
CA MET A 1 12.07 -11.64 -47.18
C MET A 1 11.02 -11.76 -46.08
N LYS A 2 11.13 -12.76 -45.18
CA LYS A 2 11.74 -12.72 -43.83
C LYS A 2 10.88 -11.92 -42.84
N TYR A 3 10.46 -12.36 -41.65
CA TYR A 3 10.36 -13.65 -40.94
C TYR A 3 9.26 -13.44 -39.86
N LYS A 4 8.49 -14.49 -39.55
CA LYS A 4 7.49 -14.52 -38.47
C LYS A 4 8.08 -15.14 -37.19
N LEU A 5 7.60 -14.64 -36.06
CA LEU A 5 7.98 -14.89 -34.67
C LEU A 5 8.01 -16.40 -34.30
N ILE A 6 9.04 -16.82 -33.55
CA ILE A 6 9.21 -18.17 -32.99
C ILE A 6 8.86 -18.11 -31.49
N THR A 7 7.88 -18.92 -31.08
CA THR A 7 7.67 -19.34 -29.68
C THR A 7 8.21 -20.77 -29.52
N PHE A 8 9.06 -20.99 -28.51
CA PHE A 8 9.59 -22.30 -28.14
C PHE A 8 8.90 -22.78 -26.85
N THR A 9 8.18 -23.90 -26.94
CA THR A 9 7.76 -24.70 -25.79
C THR A 9 8.54 -26.01 -25.86
N LEU A 10 9.42 -26.26 -24.90
CA LEU A 10 10.16 -27.54 -24.80
C LEU A 10 9.51 -28.41 -23.73
N ILE A 11 8.81 -29.45 -24.17
CA ILE A 11 8.34 -30.55 -23.32
C ILE A 11 9.44 -31.62 -23.35
N ALA A 12 10.04 -31.91 -22.21
CA ALA A 12 11.00 -33.01 -22.05
C ALA A 12 10.25 -34.25 -21.54
N THR A 13 10.03 -35.22 -22.44
CA THR A 13 9.61 -36.59 -22.12
C THR A 13 10.86 -37.46 -21.90
N VAL A 14 10.96 -38.12 -20.75
CA VAL A 14 11.94 -39.19 -20.52
C VAL A 14 11.20 -40.53 -20.61
N LEU A 15 11.53 -41.30 -21.65
CA LEU A 15 11.18 -42.71 -21.80
C LEU A 15 12.07 -43.56 -20.90
N ILE A 16 11.47 -44.46 -20.11
CA ILE A 16 12.17 -45.59 -19.51
C ILE A 16 11.87 -46.82 -20.38
N GLY A 17 12.89 -47.31 -21.08
CA GLY A 17 12.82 -48.52 -21.88
C GLY A 17 12.98 -49.76 -21.03
N SER A 18 12.03 -50.69 -21.14
CA SER A 18 12.12 -52.05 -20.63
C SER A 18 12.79 -52.94 -21.68
N ILE A 19 13.93 -53.54 -21.35
CA ILE A 19 14.55 -54.58 -22.19
C ILE A 19 13.96 -55.94 -21.78
N THR A 20 13.33 -56.62 -22.73
CA THR A 20 13.03 -58.06 -22.67
C THR A 20 14.14 -58.85 -23.37
N TYR A 21 14.60 -59.92 -22.73
CA TYR A 21 15.23 -61.04 -23.41
C TYR A 21 14.55 -62.32 -22.90
N ALA A 22 14.07 -63.13 -23.84
CA ALA A 22 13.39 -64.39 -23.60
C ALA A 22 14.30 -65.57 -23.97
N ALA A 23 14.14 -66.70 -23.26
CA ALA A 23 14.03 -68.08 -23.77
C ALA A 23 14.71 -69.10 -22.83
N GLY A 24 14.00 -70.20 -22.56
CA GLY A 24 14.54 -71.43 -21.98
C GLY A 24 13.56 -72.14 -21.04
N GLU A 25 12.75 -73.05 -21.56
CA GLU A 25 11.89 -73.99 -20.82
C GLU A 25 12.70 -74.94 -19.93
N ASP A 26 12.23 -75.25 -18.70
CA ASP A 26 11.82 -76.62 -18.34
C ASP A 26 11.22 -76.74 -16.92
N LEU A 27 10.34 -77.73 -16.78
CA LEU A 27 9.49 -78.05 -15.62
C LEU A 27 10.26 -78.68 -14.43
N HIS A 28 10.05 -78.19 -13.20
CA HIS A 28 9.57 -78.99 -12.04
C HIS A 28 9.64 -78.23 -10.70
N THR A 29 8.58 -78.43 -9.91
CA THR A 29 8.30 -77.98 -8.54
C THR A 29 9.39 -78.20 -7.48
N LYS A 30 9.65 -77.20 -6.61
CA LYS A 30 9.50 -77.27 -5.13
C LYS A 30 10.04 -76.02 -4.38
N ASN A 31 9.08 -75.29 -3.76
CA ASN A 31 9.11 -74.53 -2.51
C ASN A 31 10.46 -74.31 -1.76
N LYS A 32 10.90 -73.05 -1.61
CA LYS A 32 11.62 -72.57 -0.41
C LYS A 32 11.59 -71.04 -0.21
N LYS A 33 10.75 -70.64 0.75
CA LYS A 33 10.81 -69.46 1.66
C LYS A 33 11.37 -68.13 1.12
N ASN A 34 10.46 -67.18 0.95
CA ASN A 34 10.72 -65.74 0.75
C ASN A 34 11.32 -65.09 2.00
N ASN A 35 12.54 -64.56 1.90
CA ASN A 35 13.03 -63.49 2.77
C ASN A 35 12.88 -62.17 2.01
N ILE A 36 11.87 -61.37 2.37
CA ILE A 36 11.73 -60.00 1.88
C ILE A 36 12.66 -59.13 2.72
N VAL A 37 13.80 -58.74 2.14
CA VAL A 37 14.61 -57.63 2.61
C VAL A 37 13.78 -56.36 2.37
N LYS A 38 13.22 -55.78 3.45
CA LYS A 38 12.61 -54.45 3.39
C LYS A 38 13.74 -53.42 3.29
N THR A 39 13.96 -52.91 2.09
CA THR A 39 14.78 -51.72 1.86
C THR A 39 14.04 -50.51 2.43
N THR A 40 14.53 -49.97 3.54
CA THR A 40 14.02 -48.72 4.12
C THR A 40 14.54 -47.54 3.29
N THR A 41 13.65 -46.93 2.52
CA THR A 41 13.89 -45.64 1.87
C THR A 41 13.91 -44.55 2.94
N ILE A 42 15.06 -43.89 3.14
CA ILE A 42 15.14 -42.68 3.97
C ILE A 42 14.60 -41.53 3.13
N SER A 43 13.37 -41.09 3.43
CA SER A 43 12.79 -39.85 2.90
C SER A 43 13.51 -38.65 3.52
N THR A 44 14.22 -37.87 2.71
CA THR A 44 14.68 -36.54 3.09
C THR A 44 13.45 -35.64 3.29
N LEU A 45 13.28 -35.06 4.48
CA LEU A 45 12.23 -34.08 4.77
C LEU A 45 12.49 -32.83 3.91
N GLU A 46 11.49 -32.42 3.11
CA GLU A 46 11.56 -31.19 2.32
C GLU A 46 11.57 -29.97 3.24
N GLU A 47 12.51 -29.04 3.03
CA GLU A 47 12.54 -27.75 3.75
C GLU A 47 11.33 -26.90 3.33
N LYS A 48 10.56 -26.46 4.32
CA LYS A 48 9.41 -25.57 4.11
C LYS A 48 9.88 -24.12 4.06
N ASN A 49 9.55 -23.40 2.98
CA ASN A 49 9.86 -21.98 2.80
C ASN A 49 8.67 -21.07 3.16
N TYR A 50 8.97 -19.81 3.46
CA TYR A 50 8.00 -18.82 3.87
C TYR A 50 8.23 -17.47 3.18
N GLY A 51 7.14 -16.85 2.72
CA GLY A 51 7.11 -15.43 2.39
C GLY A 51 7.22 -14.57 3.64
N ILE A 52 7.74 -13.34 3.51
CA ILE A 52 7.88 -12.41 4.63
C ILE A 52 7.15 -11.11 4.30
N ILE A 53 6.28 -10.66 5.21
CA ILE A 53 5.55 -9.39 5.14
C ILE A 53 5.98 -8.54 6.33
N ILE A 54 6.50 -7.34 6.07
CA ILE A 54 6.93 -6.39 7.11
C ILE A 54 6.01 -5.17 7.07
N ASN A 55 5.34 -4.87 8.19
CA ASN A 55 4.41 -3.74 8.29
C ASN A 55 3.36 -3.69 7.15
N GLY A 56 2.82 -4.85 6.76
CA GLY A 56 1.85 -4.99 5.67
C GLY A 56 2.42 -4.93 4.25
N VAL A 57 3.75 -4.85 4.09
CA VAL A 57 4.43 -4.83 2.78
C VAL A 57 5.26 -6.10 2.60
N GLU A 58 5.07 -6.79 1.48
CA GLU A 58 5.88 -7.96 1.11
C GLU A 58 7.37 -7.58 0.99
N LEU A 59 8.23 -8.32 1.69
CA LEU A 59 9.67 -8.10 1.70
C LEU A 59 10.33 -8.75 0.48
N LYS A 60 10.70 -7.92 -0.49
CA LYS A 60 11.52 -8.38 -1.63
C LYS A 60 12.96 -8.61 -1.19
N LEU A 61 13.39 -9.87 -1.24
CA LEU A 61 14.76 -10.26 -0.92
C LEU A 61 15.69 -10.08 -2.14
N PRO A 62 16.99 -9.79 -1.92
CA PRO A 62 17.99 -9.89 -2.98
C PRO A 62 17.99 -11.30 -3.59
N LEU A 63 18.24 -11.40 -4.91
CA LEU A 63 18.15 -12.67 -5.66
C LEU A 63 19.05 -13.79 -5.11
N ASP A 64 20.14 -13.45 -4.42
CA ASP A 64 21.10 -14.39 -3.84
C ASP A 64 20.78 -14.77 -2.37
N THR A 65 19.71 -14.22 -1.81
CA THR A 65 19.32 -14.44 -0.41
C THR A 65 18.26 -15.53 -0.33
N LYS A 66 18.56 -16.60 0.42
CA LYS A 66 17.56 -17.65 0.70
C LYS A 66 16.36 -17.04 1.44
N GLU A 67 15.16 -17.51 1.10
CA GLU A 67 13.92 -17.16 1.80
C GLU A 67 13.95 -17.57 3.28
N ALA A 68 12.95 -17.13 4.05
CA ALA A 68 12.73 -17.72 5.36
C ALA A 68 12.39 -19.21 5.21
N PHE A 69 12.94 -20.05 6.07
CA PHE A 69 12.79 -21.50 5.96
C PHE A 69 12.68 -22.15 7.33
N GLN A 70 11.98 -23.28 7.41
CA GLN A 70 11.99 -24.13 8.59
C GLN A 70 13.10 -25.16 8.47
N ASN A 71 14.03 -25.16 9.41
CA ASN A 71 15.14 -26.11 9.42
C ASN A 71 14.70 -27.49 9.94
N SER A 72 15.61 -28.47 9.89
CA SER A 72 15.37 -29.86 10.34
C SER A 72 15.05 -30.01 11.83
N SER A 73 15.21 -28.95 12.63
CA SER A 73 14.84 -28.90 14.05
C SER A 73 13.53 -28.15 14.28
N GLU A 74 12.72 -27.97 13.22
CA GLU A 74 11.44 -27.28 13.21
C GLU A 74 11.51 -25.79 13.60
N VAL A 75 12.70 -25.18 13.60
CA VAL A 75 12.88 -23.75 13.87
C VAL A 75 12.83 -22.97 12.56
N ILE A 76 11.91 -22.01 12.48
CA ILE A 76 11.84 -21.05 11.39
C ILE A 76 13.02 -20.08 11.51
N MET A 77 13.82 -19.98 10.46
CA MET A 77 14.97 -19.10 10.31
C MET A 77 14.62 -17.99 9.33
N ILE A 78 14.98 -16.74 9.67
CA ILE A 78 14.71 -15.54 8.88
C ILE A 78 16.01 -14.80 8.53
N PRO A 79 16.09 -14.13 7.35
CA PRO A 79 17.26 -13.35 6.96
C PRO A 79 17.37 -12.09 7.82
N LEU A 80 18.35 -12.06 8.72
CA LEU A 80 18.47 -11.04 9.77
C LEU A 80 18.50 -9.62 9.21
N ARG A 81 19.37 -9.36 8.23
CA ARG A 81 19.60 -8.01 7.72
C ARG A 81 18.34 -7.47 7.05
N SER A 82 17.79 -8.20 6.09
CA SER A 82 16.60 -7.77 5.34
C SER A 82 15.41 -7.50 6.25
N VAL A 83 15.15 -8.38 7.22
CA VAL A 83 14.06 -8.18 8.18
C VAL A 83 14.33 -6.98 9.09
N SER A 84 15.55 -6.85 9.62
CA SER A 84 15.87 -5.79 10.58
C SER A 84 15.89 -4.40 9.94
N GLU A 85 16.48 -4.28 8.75
CA GLU A 85 16.50 -3.01 7.99
C GLU A 85 15.08 -2.60 7.59
N ALA A 86 14.23 -3.53 7.17
CA ALA A 86 12.82 -3.26 6.88
C ALA A 86 12.03 -2.83 8.12
N LEU A 87 12.45 -3.25 9.32
CA LEU A 87 11.91 -2.78 10.60
C LEU A 87 12.55 -1.47 11.09
N GLY A 88 13.46 -0.86 10.33
CA GLY A 88 14.08 0.43 10.63
C GLY A 88 15.38 0.36 11.44
N TYR A 89 16.03 -0.81 11.53
CA TYR A 89 17.33 -0.96 12.18
C TYR A 89 18.49 -0.71 11.21
N GLU A 90 19.50 0.02 11.68
CA GLU A 90 20.84 0.00 11.10
C GLU A 90 21.53 -1.32 11.48
N VAL A 91 22.13 -2.01 10.51
CA VAL A 91 22.78 -3.31 10.71
C VAL A 91 24.26 -3.22 10.35
N LYS A 92 25.16 -3.53 11.29
CA LYS A 92 26.61 -3.51 11.11
C LYS A 92 27.24 -4.86 11.35
N TRP A 93 28.09 -5.31 10.43
CA TRP A 93 28.89 -6.52 10.60
C TRP A 93 30.24 -6.19 11.22
N ASN A 94 30.66 -7.00 12.21
CA ASN A 94 32.00 -6.98 12.78
C ASN A 94 32.68 -8.32 12.47
N GLU A 95 33.59 -8.29 11.52
CA GLU A 95 34.30 -9.48 11.03
C GLU A 95 35.22 -10.11 12.10
N LYS A 96 35.91 -9.27 12.89
CA LYS A 96 36.85 -9.75 13.91
C LYS A 96 36.14 -10.53 15.02
N GLU A 97 34.95 -10.08 15.41
CA GLU A 97 34.17 -10.69 16.48
C GLU A 97 33.15 -11.72 15.96
N GLN A 98 32.99 -11.84 14.64
CA GLN A 98 31.93 -12.62 14.00
C GLN A 98 30.55 -12.26 14.60
N SER A 99 30.25 -10.96 14.62
CA SER A 99 29.06 -10.42 15.27
C SER A 99 28.32 -9.42 14.38
N VAL A 100 27.00 -9.30 14.58
CA VAL A 100 26.16 -8.30 13.93
C VAL A 100 25.60 -7.37 15.01
N GLU A 101 25.84 -6.08 14.87
CA GLU A 101 25.23 -5.03 15.67
C GLU A 101 23.97 -4.50 14.97
N LEU A 102 22.90 -4.31 15.74
CA LEU A 102 21.62 -3.77 15.27
C LEU A 102 21.23 -2.57 16.13
N LYS A 103 20.85 -1.46 15.49
CA LYS A 103 20.46 -0.23 16.18
C LYS A 103 19.24 0.46 15.55
N ALA A 104 18.24 0.78 16.36
CA ALA A 104 17.09 1.60 15.97
C ALA A 104 16.73 2.58 17.10
N GLY A 105 16.90 3.89 16.87
CA GLY A 105 16.70 4.89 17.91
C GLY A 105 17.58 4.64 19.14
N SER A 106 16.95 4.40 20.30
CA SER A 106 17.62 4.03 21.56
C SER A 106 17.80 2.52 21.75
N GLN A 107 17.24 1.69 20.88
CA GLN A 107 17.39 0.23 20.93
C GLN A 107 18.70 -0.18 20.28
N TRP A 108 19.43 -1.05 20.96
CA TRP A 108 20.69 -1.63 20.50
C TRP A 108 20.75 -3.10 20.93
N THR A 109 21.23 -3.96 20.05
CA THR A 109 21.57 -5.35 20.37
C THR A 109 22.74 -5.81 19.51
N GLN A 110 23.50 -6.79 20.02
CA GLN A 110 24.56 -7.47 19.29
C GLN A 110 24.26 -8.97 19.30
N ILE A 111 24.36 -9.59 18.14
CA ILE A 111 24.32 -11.05 18.00
C ILE A 111 25.70 -11.58 17.62
N ILE A 112 26.02 -12.79 18.06
CA ILE A 112 27.30 -13.44 17.77
C ILE A 112 27.01 -14.74 17.02
N ILE A 113 27.66 -14.93 15.87
CA ILE A 113 27.47 -16.13 15.05
C ILE A 113 27.85 -17.38 15.84
N GLY A 114 27.02 -18.42 15.72
CA GLY A 114 27.25 -19.71 16.39
C GLY A 114 26.95 -19.73 17.90
N LYS A 115 26.47 -18.63 18.50
CA LYS A 115 26.07 -18.59 19.91
C LYS A 115 24.57 -18.36 20.06
N ASP A 116 23.86 -19.32 20.63
CA ASP A 116 22.45 -19.18 21.04
C ASP A 116 22.35 -18.34 22.33
N ARG A 117 22.67 -17.06 22.19
CA ARG A 117 22.74 -16.08 23.28
C ARG A 117 22.41 -14.70 22.74
N TYR A 118 21.22 -14.20 23.08
CA TYR A 118 20.68 -12.96 22.54
C TYR A 118 20.41 -11.95 23.64
N PHE A 119 20.69 -10.67 23.36
CA PHE A 119 20.62 -9.59 24.34
C PHE A 119 19.45 -8.65 24.05
N PHE A 120 18.73 -8.24 25.09
CA PHE A 120 17.71 -7.20 25.02
C PHE A 120 17.86 -6.23 26.19
N GLY A 121 18.20 -4.97 25.89
CA GLY A 121 18.44 -3.96 26.90
C GLY A 121 19.50 -4.37 27.93
N ARG A 122 19.21 -4.17 29.22
CA ARG A 122 20.10 -4.53 30.33
C ARG A 122 19.79 -5.91 30.95
N MET A 123 19.02 -6.75 30.27
CA MET A 123 18.62 -8.06 30.78
C MET A 123 19.73 -9.11 30.59
N ALA A 124 19.68 -10.17 31.41
CA ALA A 124 20.49 -11.36 31.17
C ALA A 124 20.17 -11.94 29.78
N PRO A 125 21.17 -12.44 29.03
CA PRO A 125 20.94 -12.94 27.69
C PRO A 125 20.08 -14.19 27.70
N MET A 126 19.25 -14.35 26.67
CA MET A 126 18.32 -15.47 26.53
C MET A 126 18.70 -16.36 25.34
N SER A 127 18.35 -17.64 25.45
CA SER A 127 18.37 -18.59 24.33
C SER A 127 17.05 -18.51 23.57
N LEU A 128 17.12 -18.58 22.25
CA LEU A 128 15.95 -18.60 21.35
C LEU A 128 15.75 -19.98 20.69
N GLY A 129 16.53 -20.98 21.13
CA GLY A 129 16.46 -22.37 20.67
C GLY A 129 17.40 -22.70 19.50
N LYS A 130 18.03 -21.69 18.89
CA LYS A 130 18.99 -21.88 17.79
C LYS A 130 19.90 -20.66 17.66
N ALA A 131 21.18 -20.90 17.40
CA ALA A 131 22.18 -19.85 17.21
C ALA A 131 22.01 -19.14 15.85
N PRO A 132 22.52 -17.90 15.70
CA PRO A 132 22.64 -17.28 14.38
C PRO A 132 23.62 -18.06 13.51
N GLU A 133 23.28 -18.23 12.23
CA GLU A 133 24.06 -19.01 11.26
C GLU A 133 24.29 -18.20 9.98
N ILE A 134 25.40 -18.45 9.29
CA ILE A 134 25.66 -17.89 7.98
C ILE A 134 25.32 -18.95 6.92
N ILE A 135 24.45 -18.59 5.99
CA ILE A 135 24.03 -19.42 4.85
C ILE A 135 24.10 -18.54 3.61
N ASN A 136 24.88 -18.95 2.61
CA ASN A 136 25.12 -18.18 1.38
C ASN A 136 25.51 -16.72 1.66
N ASP A 137 26.50 -16.51 2.55
CA ASP A 137 26.98 -15.17 2.95
C ASP A 137 25.89 -14.25 3.55
N ARG A 138 24.83 -14.83 4.10
CA ARG A 138 23.76 -14.11 4.81
C ARG A 138 23.56 -14.68 6.19
N THR A 139 23.38 -13.80 7.17
CA THR A 139 23.07 -14.21 8.54
C THR A 139 21.59 -14.51 8.69
N PHE A 140 21.29 -15.70 9.19
CA PHE A 140 19.95 -16.13 9.58
C PHE A 140 19.84 -16.24 11.09
N VAL A 141 18.67 -15.87 11.61
CA VAL A 141 18.32 -15.97 13.03
C VAL A 141 16.97 -16.66 13.19
N PRO A 142 16.67 -17.24 14.36
CA PRO A 142 15.35 -17.80 14.62
C PRO A 142 14.27 -16.72 14.52
N LEU A 143 13.07 -17.05 14.04
CA LEU A 143 11.93 -16.13 13.97
C LEU A 143 11.62 -15.47 15.33
N LYS A 144 11.82 -16.22 16.43
CA LYS A 144 11.70 -15.71 17.80
C LYS A 144 12.60 -14.50 18.09
N PHE A 145 13.66 -14.26 17.30
CA PHE A 145 14.48 -13.06 17.42
C PHE A 145 13.67 -11.79 17.14
N ALA A 146 12.84 -11.80 16.09
CA ALA A 146 11.97 -10.66 15.78
C ALA A 146 10.99 -10.38 16.93
N GLU A 147 10.40 -11.42 17.51
CA GLU A 147 9.42 -11.29 18.60
C GLU A 147 10.07 -10.91 19.94
N LYS A 148 11.16 -11.58 20.32
CA LYS A 148 11.72 -11.46 21.69
C LYS A 148 12.76 -10.34 21.82
N ILE A 149 13.53 -10.09 20.76
CA ILE A 149 14.64 -9.12 20.76
C ILE A 149 14.25 -7.82 20.07
N LEU A 150 13.74 -7.88 18.83
CA LEU A 150 13.26 -6.69 18.13
C LEU A 150 11.88 -6.23 18.62
N LYS A 151 11.24 -7.07 19.47
CA LYS A 151 9.93 -6.85 20.08
C LYS A 151 8.80 -6.62 19.06
N ALA A 152 8.95 -7.11 17.83
CA ALA A 152 7.91 -7.04 16.82
C ALA A 152 6.74 -7.98 17.14
N LYS A 153 5.54 -7.66 16.66
CA LYS A 153 4.43 -8.61 16.61
C LYS A 153 4.69 -9.58 15.45
N VAL A 154 4.52 -10.87 15.68
CA VAL A 154 4.76 -11.92 14.68
C VAL A 154 3.52 -12.81 14.56
N SER A 155 3.06 -13.05 13.33
CA SER A 155 2.05 -14.06 12.97
C SER A 155 2.58 -14.94 11.83
N VAL A 156 2.12 -16.19 11.79
CA VAL A 156 2.47 -17.15 10.72
C VAL A 156 1.18 -17.77 10.22
N GLU A 157 0.79 -17.47 8.99
CA GLU A 157 -0.45 -17.92 8.34
C GLU A 157 -0.14 -18.28 6.88
N ASP A 158 -0.66 -19.41 6.39
CA ASP A 158 -0.57 -19.82 4.97
C ASP A 158 0.82 -19.69 4.33
N ASN A 159 1.86 -20.18 5.02
CA ASN A 159 3.28 -20.08 4.61
C ASN A 159 3.83 -18.65 4.49
N ASN A 160 3.15 -17.67 5.07
CA ASN A 160 3.65 -16.31 5.22
C ASN A 160 3.95 -15.99 6.68
N ILE A 161 5.04 -15.27 6.89
CA ILE A 161 5.42 -14.70 8.17
C ILE A 161 5.13 -13.21 8.09
N GLU A 162 4.23 -12.72 8.93
CA GLU A 162 3.98 -11.29 9.09
C GLU A 162 4.68 -10.78 10.34
N ILE A 163 5.50 -9.73 10.18
CA ILE A 163 6.26 -9.09 11.24
C ILE A 163 5.93 -7.60 11.24
N THR A 164 5.32 -7.14 12.33
CA THR A 164 4.90 -5.75 12.47
C THR A 164 5.67 -5.08 13.60
N ASN A 165 6.33 -3.97 13.29
CA ASN A 165 7.03 -3.18 14.29
C ASN A 165 5.99 -2.54 15.22
N VAL A 166 6.03 -2.87 16.51
CA VAL A 166 5.14 -2.26 17.51
C VAL A 166 5.77 -1.03 18.20
N PHE A 167 7.02 -0.68 17.85
CA PHE A 167 7.79 0.44 18.41
C PHE A 167 8.08 1.57 17.43
N GLU A 168 7.78 1.43 16.14
CA GLU A 168 7.64 2.63 15.32
C GLU A 168 6.42 3.38 15.88
N LYS A 169 6.69 4.58 16.43
CA LYS A 169 5.61 5.49 16.79
C LYS A 169 4.75 5.61 15.53
N PRO A 170 3.45 5.24 15.58
CA PRO A 170 2.60 5.35 14.41
C PRO A 170 2.74 6.77 13.87
N LEU A 171 2.89 6.89 12.55
CA LEU A 171 2.99 8.20 11.94
C LEU A 171 1.82 9.04 12.44
N PRO A 172 2.08 10.28 12.87
CA PRO A 172 1.00 11.22 13.17
C PRO A 172 -0.03 11.17 12.05
N THR A 173 -1.29 10.98 12.44
CA THR A 173 -2.41 10.79 11.54
C THR A 173 -3.49 11.78 11.89
N LEU A 174 -3.96 12.54 10.89
CA LEU A 174 -5.16 13.34 10.95
C LEU A 174 -6.28 12.54 10.29
N SER A 175 -7.49 12.57 10.85
CA SER A 175 -8.65 11.83 10.34
C SER A 175 -9.90 12.70 10.39
N TYR A 176 -10.69 12.65 9.33
CA TYR A 176 -11.94 13.39 9.15
C TYR A 176 -12.99 12.45 8.52
N ASN A 177 -14.15 12.33 9.15
CA ASN A 177 -15.23 11.42 8.78
C ASN A 177 -16.60 12.09 8.59
N PHE A 178 -16.71 13.41 8.80
CA PHE A 178 -17.95 14.18 8.56
C PHE A 178 -19.21 13.67 9.29
N ASP A 179 -19.07 12.89 10.36
CA ASP A 179 -20.22 12.30 11.08
C ASP A 179 -21.12 13.39 11.71
N ASN A 180 -20.52 14.52 12.11
CA ASN A 180 -21.18 15.54 12.92
C ASN A 180 -21.27 16.91 12.22
N ASP A 181 -20.24 17.28 11.47
CA ASP A 181 -20.12 18.57 10.78
C ASP A 181 -19.11 18.47 9.63
N LEU A 182 -18.71 19.62 9.05
CA LEU A 182 -17.71 19.70 7.97
C LEU A 182 -16.26 19.52 8.45
N GLU A 183 -16.05 19.34 9.76
CA GLU A 183 -14.74 19.21 10.42
C GLU A 183 -13.74 20.31 10.03
N GLY A 184 -14.25 21.50 9.71
CA GLY A 184 -13.48 22.65 9.24
C GLY A 184 -12.89 22.50 7.84
N PHE A 185 -13.51 21.70 6.98
CA PHE A 185 -13.39 21.83 5.53
C PHE A 185 -14.25 22.99 5.03
N GLU A 186 -13.71 23.70 4.06
CA GLU A 186 -14.42 24.70 3.25
C GLU A 186 -14.64 24.11 1.86
N VAL A 187 -15.75 24.48 1.22
CA VAL A 187 -16.11 24.04 -0.13
C VAL A 187 -16.12 25.24 -1.06
N SER A 188 -15.58 25.06 -2.26
CA SER A 188 -15.59 26.09 -3.28
C SER A 188 -15.66 25.47 -4.69
N PHE A 189 -15.92 26.34 -5.66
CA PHE A 189 -16.20 25.98 -7.05
C PHE A 189 -15.44 26.96 -7.95
N VAL A 190 -14.79 26.44 -8.98
CA VAL A 190 -14.01 27.22 -9.95
C VAL A 190 -14.18 26.63 -11.36
N ASP A 191 -13.64 27.33 -12.35
CA ASP A 191 -13.82 27.09 -13.78
C ASP A 191 -15.27 27.32 -14.23
N LEU A 192 -15.84 28.39 -13.70
CA LEU A 192 -17.17 28.92 -14.01
C LEU A 192 -17.10 30.44 -14.23
N PRO A 193 -18.01 31.02 -15.03
CA PRO A 193 -18.05 32.47 -15.25
C PRO A 193 -18.38 33.22 -13.96
N VAL A 194 -17.90 34.45 -13.85
CA VAL A 194 -18.33 35.38 -12.80
C VAL A 194 -19.67 35.98 -13.22
N ASP A 195 -20.76 35.42 -12.72
CA ASP A 195 -22.14 35.86 -12.95
C ASP A 195 -22.92 35.86 -11.62
N ALA A 196 -23.89 36.76 -11.48
CA ALA A 196 -24.69 36.90 -10.25
C ALA A 196 -25.59 35.67 -10.00
N ASP A 197 -26.06 35.02 -11.07
CA ASP A 197 -26.96 33.87 -10.99
C ASP A 197 -26.20 32.53 -11.11
N VAL A 198 -24.86 32.56 -11.05
CA VAL A 198 -24.04 31.37 -11.37
C VAL A 198 -24.28 30.21 -10.42
N GLU A 199 -24.53 30.48 -9.13
CA GLU A 199 -24.80 29.45 -8.13
C GLU A 199 -26.07 28.66 -8.46
N ASP A 200 -27.16 29.36 -8.80
CA ASP A 200 -28.44 28.74 -9.18
C ASP A 200 -28.34 28.06 -10.56
N LEU A 201 -27.71 28.71 -11.54
CA LEU A 201 -27.56 28.18 -12.89
C LEU A 201 -26.73 26.90 -12.92
N TYR A 202 -25.64 26.86 -12.14
CA TYR A 202 -24.78 25.70 -12.00
C TYR A 202 -25.23 24.79 -10.86
N GLU A 203 -26.39 25.00 -10.24
CA GLU A 203 -26.90 24.17 -9.14
C GLU A 203 -25.82 23.84 -8.07
N LEU A 204 -25.00 24.83 -7.72
CA LEU A 204 -23.86 24.63 -6.81
C LEU A 204 -24.37 24.40 -5.40
N GLY A 205 -23.84 23.38 -4.72
CA GLY A 205 -24.26 23.09 -3.36
C GLY A 205 -23.33 22.14 -2.65
N PHE A 206 -23.37 22.20 -1.31
CA PHE A 206 -22.69 21.26 -0.45
C PHE A 206 -23.46 21.09 0.86
N GLU A 207 -23.32 19.92 1.47
CA GLU A 207 -23.94 19.59 2.75
C GLU A 207 -23.15 18.46 3.41
N TYR A 208 -23.19 18.37 4.74
CA TYR A 208 -22.84 17.11 5.41
C TYR A 208 -24.12 16.31 5.59
N LYS A 209 -24.26 15.17 4.91
CA LYS A 209 -25.50 14.38 4.91
C LYS A 209 -25.22 12.89 4.80
N GLU A 210 -26.25 12.08 5.05
CA GLU A 210 -26.16 10.62 4.95
C GLU A 210 -25.63 10.18 3.58
N ILE A 211 -24.70 9.22 3.60
CA ILE A 211 -24.16 8.63 2.39
C ILE A 211 -25.15 7.55 1.93
N PRO A 212 -25.64 7.59 0.68
CA PRO A 212 -26.68 6.68 0.19
C PRO A 212 -26.14 5.27 -0.16
N VAL A 213 -25.23 4.72 0.65
CA VAL A 213 -24.71 3.35 0.52
C VAL A 213 -25.57 2.42 1.39
N GLU A 214 -26.00 1.29 0.82
CA GLU A 214 -26.83 0.30 1.54
C GLU A 214 -26.13 -0.21 2.81
N ASP A 215 -26.89 -0.34 3.89
CA ASP A 215 -26.41 -0.75 5.22
C ASP A 215 -25.31 0.15 5.84
N ASP A 216 -25.17 1.39 5.37
CA ASP A 216 -24.23 2.39 5.93
C ASP A 216 -24.98 3.65 6.38
N GLU A 217 -25.00 3.90 7.69
CA GLU A 217 -25.63 5.09 8.30
C GLU A 217 -24.65 6.27 8.46
N SER A 218 -23.43 6.17 7.91
CA SER A 218 -22.45 7.26 7.98
C SER A 218 -22.88 8.49 7.18
N LYS A 219 -22.35 9.65 7.59
CA LYS A 219 -22.48 10.89 6.85
C LYS A 219 -21.19 11.17 6.09
N GLY A 220 -21.30 12.00 5.06
CA GLY A 220 -20.18 12.43 4.25
C GLY A 220 -20.36 13.87 3.80
N LEU A 221 -19.27 14.43 3.29
CA LEU A 221 -19.29 15.71 2.61
C LEU A 221 -19.87 15.54 1.20
N TYR A 222 -21.14 15.90 1.04
CA TYR A 222 -21.81 15.98 -0.25
C TYR A 222 -21.46 17.29 -0.95
N ILE A 223 -21.10 17.21 -2.22
CA ILE A 223 -20.86 18.36 -3.09
C ILE A 223 -21.55 18.11 -4.43
N THR A 224 -22.22 19.13 -4.96
CA THR A 224 -22.91 19.06 -6.25
C THR A 224 -22.71 20.33 -7.08
N GLY A 225 -22.79 20.15 -8.40
CA GLY A 225 -22.83 21.20 -9.38
C GLY A 225 -23.15 20.65 -10.77
N HIS A 226 -23.89 21.44 -11.54
CA HIS A 226 -24.27 21.24 -12.93
C HIS A 226 -23.30 22.00 -13.82
N ASN A 227 -22.38 21.26 -14.42
CA ASN A 227 -21.37 21.85 -15.29
C ASN A 227 -22.01 22.38 -16.57
N ARG A 228 -21.77 23.66 -16.86
CA ARG A 228 -22.17 24.33 -18.11
C ARG A 228 -20.99 24.98 -18.84
N SER A 229 -19.76 24.73 -18.36
CA SER A 229 -18.51 25.33 -18.85
C SER A 229 -17.56 24.31 -19.49
N ASP A 230 -17.93 23.03 -19.53
CA ASP A 230 -17.08 21.91 -19.96
C ASP A 230 -15.83 21.68 -19.06
N ASP A 231 -15.76 22.36 -17.91
CA ASP A 231 -14.55 22.31 -17.06
C ASP A 231 -14.81 22.61 -15.57
N LEU A 232 -16.04 22.48 -15.06
CA LEU A 232 -16.36 22.80 -13.66
C LEU A 232 -15.54 21.98 -12.66
N PHE A 233 -14.83 22.66 -11.75
CA PHE A 233 -14.12 22.02 -10.63
C PHE A 233 -14.82 22.27 -9.30
N LEU A 234 -15.27 21.19 -8.66
CA LEU A 234 -15.90 21.20 -7.34
C LEU A 234 -14.93 20.63 -6.33
N TYR A 235 -14.59 21.39 -5.28
CA TYR A 235 -13.56 20.95 -4.34
C TYR A 235 -13.82 21.38 -2.90
N ALA A 236 -13.24 20.59 -2.00
CA ALA A 236 -13.16 20.89 -0.59
C ALA A 236 -11.69 21.00 -0.15
N TYR A 237 -11.41 21.91 0.76
CA TYR A 237 -10.09 22.08 1.31
C TYR A 237 -10.11 22.35 2.81
N LYS A 238 -8.99 22.04 3.46
CA LYS A 238 -8.82 22.24 4.89
C LYS A 238 -7.41 22.68 5.22
N LYS A 239 -7.29 23.77 5.98
CA LYS A 239 -6.03 24.18 6.60
C LYS A 239 -5.64 23.22 7.72
N ILE A 240 -4.41 22.73 7.65
CA ILE A 240 -3.72 21.98 8.70
C ILE A 240 -2.45 22.73 9.11
N GLY A 241 -2.05 22.65 10.37
CA GLY A 241 -0.89 23.40 10.83
C GLY A 241 -0.39 23.02 12.22
N LYS A 242 0.04 24.03 12.97
CA LYS A 242 0.67 23.85 14.29
C LYS A 242 -0.19 23.08 15.28
N LYS A 243 -1.50 23.33 15.29
CA LYS A 243 -2.48 22.61 16.14
C LYS A 243 -2.56 21.12 15.81
N ASP A 244 -2.24 20.76 14.57
CA ASP A 244 -2.28 19.40 14.02
C ASP A 244 -0.91 18.69 14.11
N GLY A 245 0.09 19.35 14.73
CA GLY A 245 1.43 18.81 14.98
C GLY A 245 2.48 19.16 13.92
N LEU A 246 2.16 20.05 12.97
CA LEU A 246 3.11 20.53 11.97
C LEU A 246 4.00 21.65 12.50
N LYS A 247 5.26 21.69 12.07
CA LYS A 247 6.24 22.73 12.39
C LYS A 247 6.36 23.73 11.24
N ALA A 248 6.73 24.97 11.54
CA ALA A 248 7.04 25.99 10.54
C ALA A 248 8.24 25.59 9.67
N ASN A 249 8.23 26.00 8.40
CA ASN A 249 9.31 25.85 7.43
C ASN A 249 9.88 24.42 7.31
N THR A 250 9.06 23.40 7.58
CA THR A 250 9.50 22.01 7.71
C THR A 250 8.98 21.19 6.55
N LYS A 251 9.85 20.34 5.97
CA LYS A 251 9.47 19.42 4.90
C LYS A 251 8.84 18.16 5.50
N TYR A 252 7.70 17.76 4.94
CA TYR A 252 7.00 16.54 5.30
C TYR A 252 6.74 15.71 4.06
N GLN A 253 6.91 14.40 4.17
CA GLN A 253 6.24 13.45 3.29
C GLN A 253 4.88 13.15 3.89
N MET A 254 3.82 13.41 3.13
CA MET A 254 2.44 13.20 3.56
C MET A 254 1.74 12.23 2.62
N ASN A 255 0.89 11.38 3.19
CA ASN A 255 0.04 10.44 2.47
C ASN A 255 -1.42 10.76 2.77
N LEU A 256 -2.14 11.23 1.76
CA LEU A 256 -3.57 11.55 1.80
C LEU A 256 -4.36 10.35 1.27
N ARG A 257 -5.28 9.83 2.07
CA ARG A 257 -6.24 8.81 1.63
C ARG A 257 -7.65 9.28 1.94
N PHE A 258 -8.61 8.93 1.10
CA PHE A 258 -10.02 9.20 1.34
C PHE A 258 -10.88 8.18 0.60
N LYS A 259 -12.15 8.07 0.98
CA LYS A 259 -13.16 7.36 0.20
C LYS A 259 -14.16 8.35 -0.40
N MET A 260 -14.76 7.95 -1.50
CA MET A 260 -15.85 8.68 -2.15
C MET A 260 -16.97 7.69 -2.46
N ALA A 261 -18.21 8.04 -2.16
CA ALA A 261 -19.35 7.27 -2.64
C ALA A 261 -19.85 7.84 -3.97
N THR A 262 -20.18 6.95 -4.90
CA THR A 262 -20.68 7.26 -6.24
C THR A 262 -21.62 6.16 -6.70
N ASN A 263 -22.65 6.51 -7.48
CA ASN A 263 -23.51 5.58 -8.19
C ASN A 263 -23.33 5.63 -9.71
N VAL A 264 -22.32 6.34 -10.20
CA VAL A 264 -22.15 6.57 -11.65
C VAL A 264 -21.69 5.29 -12.38
N PRO A 265 -22.46 4.76 -13.35
CA PRO A 265 -22.05 3.60 -14.13
C PRO A 265 -20.85 3.86 -15.05
N GLY A 266 -20.22 2.78 -15.51
CA GLY A 266 -19.16 2.85 -16.51
C GLY A 266 -19.69 2.84 -17.94
N ALA A 267 -18.87 3.24 -18.90
CA ALA A 267 -19.14 3.23 -20.34
C ALA A 267 -20.41 3.98 -20.76
N MET A 268 -20.74 5.05 -20.03
CA MET A 268 -21.90 5.88 -20.30
C MET A 268 -21.59 6.92 -21.37
N MET A 269 -22.52 7.09 -22.32
CA MET A 269 -22.52 8.25 -23.20
C MET A 269 -23.08 9.45 -22.43
N GLY A 270 -22.40 10.59 -22.48
CA GLY A 270 -22.86 11.82 -21.84
C GLY A 270 -22.99 12.98 -22.83
N ILE A 271 -23.07 14.19 -22.27
CA ILE A 271 -23.14 15.47 -22.98
C ILE A 271 -21.82 16.21 -22.72
N GLY A 272 -21.13 16.62 -23.79
CA GLY A 272 -19.70 16.95 -23.72
C GLY A 272 -18.87 15.70 -23.46
N GLY A 273 -18.64 15.38 -22.19
CA GLY A 273 -17.99 14.16 -21.70
C GLY A 273 -18.93 13.09 -21.14
N SER A 274 -18.38 11.95 -20.72
CA SER A 274 -19.12 10.90 -19.98
C SER A 274 -19.40 11.34 -18.54
N PRO A 275 -20.59 11.07 -17.97
CA PRO A 275 -20.90 11.35 -16.56
C PRO A 275 -19.94 10.67 -15.58
N GLY A 276 -19.27 9.60 -16.00
CA GLY A 276 -18.29 8.87 -15.20
C GLY A 276 -16.85 9.17 -15.60
N GLU A 277 -16.45 8.73 -16.80
CA GLU A 277 -15.05 8.77 -17.25
C GLU A 277 -14.51 10.17 -17.56
N SER A 278 -15.38 11.17 -17.69
CA SER A 278 -14.99 12.58 -17.88
C SER A 278 -15.13 13.42 -16.61
N VAL A 279 -15.41 12.80 -15.46
CA VAL A 279 -15.41 13.47 -14.15
C VAL A 279 -14.24 12.92 -13.34
N TYR A 280 -13.19 13.73 -13.24
CA TYR A 280 -11.86 13.30 -12.79
C TYR A 280 -11.63 13.64 -11.32
N VAL A 281 -11.29 12.65 -10.51
CA VAL A 281 -10.98 12.86 -9.08
C VAL A 281 -9.56 13.38 -8.95
N LYS A 282 -9.39 14.50 -8.25
CA LYS A 282 -8.10 15.17 -8.03
C LYS A 282 -7.88 15.49 -6.57
N ALA A 283 -6.63 15.38 -6.12
CA ALA A 283 -6.27 15.74 -4.75
C ALA A 283 -4.81 16.13 -4.59
N GLY A 284 -4.52 16.90 -3.55
CA GLY A 284 -3.18 17.33 -3.20
C GLY A 284 -3.05 17.74 -1.73
N ILE A 285 -1.80 17.90 -1.30
CA ILE A 285 -1.47 18.63 -0.07
C ILE A 285 -0.45 19.70 -0.44
N VAL A 286 -0.86 20.96 -0.27
CA VAL A 286 -0.13 22.14 -0.76
C VAL A 286 0.24 23.07 0.38
N ASN A 287 1.20 23.98 0.16
CA ASN A 287 1.60 24.99 1.14
C ASN A 287 1.05 26.38 0.83
N LYS A 288 0.11 26.48 -0.11
CA LYS A 288 -0.59 27.68 -0.50
C LYS A 288 -2.08 27.46 -0.31
N GLU A 289 -2.75 28.42 0.31
CA GLU A 289 -4.19 28.37 0.52
C GLU A 289 -4.92 28.29 -0.84
N PRO A 290 -5.78 27.28 -1.05
CA PRO A 290 -6.67 27.27 -2.21
C PRO A 290 -7.54 28.51 -2.21
N ASP A 291 -7.55 29.22 -3.33
CA ASP A 291 -8.32 30.45 -3.50
C ASP A 291 -8.88 30.53 -4.92
N SER A 292 -10.01 31.21 -5.04
CA SER A 292 -10.67 31.48 -6.31
C SER A 292 -10.24 32.85 -6.83
N VAL A 293 -9.56 32.87 -7.96
CA VAL A 293 -9.07 34.09 -8.61
C VAL A 293 -9.79 34.31 -9.93
N ILE A 294 -10.08 35.57 -10.26
CA ILE A 294 -10.73 35.92 -11.52
C ILE A 294 -9.66 36.08 -12.62
N ASP A 295 -9.85 35.40 -13.75
CA ASP A 295 -8.98 35.52 -14.92
C ASP A 295 -9.38 36.67 -15.89
N ASP A 296 -8.60 36.87 -16.94
CA ASP A 296 -8.80 37.95 -17.93
C ASP A 296 -10.10 37.79 -18.75
N ILE A 297 -10.75 36.63 -18.69
CA ILE A 297 -12.03 36.35 -19.36
C ILE A 297 -13.20 36.28 -18.37
N ASN A 298 -13.04 36.83 -17.17
CA ASN A 298 -14.07 36.93 -16.14
C ASN A 298 -14.60 35.55 -15.70
N HIS A 299 -13.70 34.58 -15.50
CA HIS A 299 -14.00 33.28 -14.90
C HIS A 299 -13.28 33.12 -13.56
N TYR A 300 -13.94 32.49 -12.60
CA TYR A 300 -13.31 32.00 -11.39
C TYR A 300 -12.37 30.85 -11.74
N ARG A 301 -11.12 30.90 -11.27
CA ARG A 301 -10.06 29.91 -11.51
C ARG A 301 -9.38 29.57 -10.20
N LEU A 302 -8.91 28.32 -10.08
CA LEU A 302 -8.10 27.93 -8.93
C LEU A 302 -6.73 28.59 -8.97
N ASN A 303 -6.26 29.11 -7.84
CA ASN A 303 -4.90 29.66 -7.71
C ASN A 303 -3.78 28.59 -7.59
N LEU A 304 -4.09 27.31 -7.88
CA LEU A 304 -3.22 26.14 -7.83
C LEU A 304 -3.25 25.40 -9.17
N ASP A 305 -2.15 24.75 -9.52
CA ASP A 305 -2.08 23.90 -10.71
C ASP A 305 -2.74 22.54 -10.45
N LYS A 306 -4.04 22.45 -10.77
CA LYS A 306 -4.79 21.19 -10.77
C LYS A 306 -4.62 20.35 -12.05
N GLY A 307 -3.88 20.86 -13.04
CA GLY A 307 -3.93 20.34 -14.40
C GLY A 307 -5.28 20.64 -15.05
N ASN A 308 -5.68 19.81 -16.01
CA ASN A 308 -6.94 20.00 -16.73
C ASN A 308 -7.54 18.63 -17.08
N GLN A 309 -8.78 18.38 -16.66
CA GLN A 309 -9.53 17.16 -16.91
C GLN A 309 -8.68 15.90 -16.65
N SER A 310 -8.44 15.09 -17.69
CA SER A 310 -7.66 13.85 -17.65
C SER A 310 -6.15 14.01 -17.39
N LYS A 311 -5.68 15.23 -17.11
CA LYS A 311 -4.28 15.52 -16.76
C LYS A 311 -4.22 16.10 -15.35
N GLY A 312 -3.40 15.48 -14.50
CA GLY A 312 -3.03 16.05 -13.19
C GLY A 312 -2.08 17.23 -13.35
N GLY A 313 -2.07 18.11 -12.35
CA GLY A 313 -1.16 19.25 -12.27
C GLY A 313 -0.02 19.02 -11.28
N LYS A 314 0.81 20.04 -11.10
CA LYS A 314 1.88 20.04 -10.10
C LYS A 314 1.35 19.99 -8.67
N ASP A 315 0.22 20.66 -8.41
CA ASP A 315 -0.30 20.82 -7.06
C ASP A 315 -1.35 19.77 -6.72
N LEU A 316 -2.16 19.33 -7.71
CA LEU A 316 -3.15 18.26 -7.53
C LEU A 316 -2.91 17.10 -8.50
N ALA A 317 -2.76 15.90 -7.95
CA ALA A 317 -2.63 14.67 -8.71
C ALA A 317 -4.00 14.20 -9.23
N LEU A 318 -4.01 13.63 -10.44
CA LEU A 318 -5.14 12.88 -10.97
C LEU A 318 -5.19 11.47 -10.35
N LEU A 319 -6.29 11.12 -9.70
CA LEU A 319 -6.45 9.86 -8.97
C LEU A 319 -7.37 8.85 -9.68
N GLY A 320 -8.07 9.29 -10.72
CA GLY A 320 -9.00 8.47 -11.48
C GLY A 320 -10.25 9.27 -11.84
N ASN A 321 -11.39 8.58 -11.87
CA ASN A 321 -12.69 9.16 -12.22
C ASN A 321 -13.77 8.71 -11.22
N VAL A 322 -15.02 9.17 -11.40
CA VAL A 322 -16.13 8.88 -10.49
C VAL A 322 -16.91 7.60 -10.80
N VAL A 323 -16.58 6.86 -11.86
CA VAL A 323 -17.26 5.59 -12.20
C VAL A 323 -17.21 4.62 -11.02
N LYS A 324 -18.33 3.99 -10.65
CA LYS A 324 -18.35 2.92 -9.64
C LYS A 324 -17.29 1.85 -9.88
N THR A 325 -16.75 1.29 -8.79
CA THR A 325 -15.67 0.28 -8.88
C THR A 325 -16.07 -0.96 -9.69
N ASP A 326 -17.33 -1.40 -9.57
CA ASP A 326 -17.88 -2.53 -10.31
C ASP A 326 -18.41 -2.15 -11.71
N GLY A 327 -18.51 -0.85 -12.01
CA GLY A 327 -19.04 -0.31 -13.26
C GLY A 327 -20.52 -0.65 -13.51
N SER A 328 -21.26 -1.08 -12.49
CA SER A 328 -22.64 -1.55 -12.63
C SER A 328 -23.60 -0.44 -13.06
N MET A 329 -24.66 -0.82 -13.77
CA MET A 329 -25.68 0.07 -14.33
C MET A 329 -26.85 0.33 -13.38
N ASP A 330 -26.86 -0.28 -12.20
CA ASP A 330 -27.87 0.00 -11.18
C ASP A 330 -27.58 1.32 -10.45
N ASP A 331 -28.56 1.81 -9.70
CA ASP A 331 -28.48 3.09 -8.98
C ASP A 331 -27.82 2.98 -7.60
N SER A 332 -27.33 1.79 -7.21
CA SER A 332 -26.69 1.62 -5.91
C SER A 332 -25.40 2.43 -5.83
N TYR A 333 -25.13 3.02 -4.65
CA TYR A 333 -23.85 3.65 -4.39
C TYR A 333 -22.82 2.63 -3.93
N GLY A 334 -21.58 2.84 -4.38
CA GLY A 334 -20.42 2.11 -3.90
C GLY A 334 -19.28 3.05 -3.53
N TYR A 335 -18.44 2.60 -2.60
CA TYR A 335 -17.23 3.34 -2.24
C TYR A 335 -16.08 3.08 -3.22
N LYS A 336 -15.44 4.18 -3.63
CA LYS A 336 -14.09 4.19 -4.19
C LYS A 336 -13.11 4.73 -3.18
N LYS A 337 -11.91 4.18 -3.17
CA LYS A 337 -10.80 4.63 -2.31
C LYS A 337 -9.75 5.29 -3.18
N PHE A 338 -9.22 6.41 -2.69
CA PHE A 338 -8.21 7.20 -3.37
C PHE A 338 -7.03 7.44 -2.44
N GLU A 339 -5.84 7.52 -3.02
CA GLU A 339 -4.59 7.79 -2.30
C GLU A 339 -3.69 8.68 -3.15
N THR A 340 -3.04 9.66 -2.53
CA THR A 340 -1.97 10.44 -3.12
C THR A 340 -0.90 10.79 -2.10
N LYS A 341 0.33 10.95 -2.57
CA LYS A 341 1.48 11.31 -1.74
C LYS A 341 2.04 12.64 -2.21
N ALA A 342 2.36 13.51 -1.25
CA ALA A 342 2.96 14.81 -1.50
C ALA A 342 4.16 15.03 -0.59
N VAL A 343 5.16 15.75 -1.10
CA VAL A 343 6.20 16.34 -0.27
C VAL A 343 5.92 17.83 -0.17
N VAL A 344 5.54 18.28 1.03
CA VAL A 344 5.14 19.67 1.27
C VAL A 344 6.12 20.32 2.25
N LYS A 345 6.54 21.55 1.96
CA LYS A 345 7.25 22.40 2.93
C LYS A 345 6.23 23.38 3.49
N THR A 346 5.94 23.26 4.78
CA THR A 346 5.03 24.18 5.48
C THR A 346 5.54 25.62 5.43
N ASP A 347 4.63 26.58 5.53
CA ASP A 347 4.96 28.00 5.55
C ASP A 347 5.65 28.44 6.87
N SER A 348 5.87 29.75 7.04
CA SER A 348 6.49 30.33 8.23
C SER A 348 5.69 30.16 9.52
N GLU A 349 4.41 29.83 9.43
CA GLU A 349 3.52 29.57 10.57
C GLU A 349 3.31 28.07 10.82
N GLY A 350 3.74 27.22 9.88
CA GLY A 350 3.57 25.77 9.93
C GLY A 350 2.34 25.26 9.19
N ASN A 351 1.73 26.07 8.33
CA ASN A 351 0.51 25.70 7.61
C ASN A 351 0.78 24.89 6.34
N ALA A 352 -0.17 24.02 6.03
CA ALA A 352 -0.40 23.35 4.76
C ALA A 352 -1.91 23.17 4.56
N PHE A 353 -2.34 22.76 3.37
CA PHE A 353 -3.74 22.64 3.01
C PHE A 353 -3.98 21.29 2.32
N ILE A 354 -4.97 20.55 2.82
CA ILE A 354 -5.53 19.38 2.15
C ILE A 354 -6.50 19.91 1.10
N ILE A 355 -6.48 19.39 -0.11
CA ILE A 355 -7.48 19.68 -1.15
C ILE A 355 -7.89 18.38 -1.85
N ILE A 356 -9.20 18.17 -1.97
CA ILE A 356 -9.82 17.06 -2.72
C ILE A 356 -10.95 17.64 -3.58
N GLY A 357 -11.17 17.09 -4.76
CA GLY A 357 -12.24 17.56 -5.63
C GLY A 357 -12.43 16.73 -6.88
N VAL A 358 -13.40 17.13 -7.69
CA VAL A 358 -13.66 16.54 -9.00
C VAL A 358 -13.66 17.60 -10.10
N ASP A 359 -12.97 17.28 -11.18
CA ASP A 359 -12.78 18.11 -12.37
C ASP A 359 -13.65 17.56 -13.50
N SER A 360 -14.77 18.23 -13.79
CA SER A 360 -15.82 17.70 -14.65
C SER A 360 -15.72 18.27 -16.06
N GLY A 361 -15.48 17.38 -17.04
CA GLY A 361 -15.76 17.63 -18.46
C GLY A 361 -17.12 17.07 -18.90
N PHE A 362 -17.96 16.61 -17.96
CA PHE A 362 -19.34 16.22 -18.25
C PHE A 362 -20.22 17.44 -18.09
N GLU A 363 -20.90 17.90 -19.15
CA GLU A 363 -21.77 19.10 -19.15
C GLU A 363 -23.13 18.83 -18.48
N GLY A 364 -23.13 18.15 -17.35
CA GLY A 364 -24.33 17.79 -16.59
C GLY A 364 -24.12 17.88 -15.08
N LYS A 365 -25.13 17.46 -14.33
CA LYS A 365 -25.08 17.43 -12.87
C LYS A 365 -24.13 16.35 -12.37
N THR A 366 -23.19 16.77 -11.52
CA THR A 366 -22.27 15.91 -10.79
C THR A 366 -22.63 15.95 -9.31
N GLU A 367 -22.61 14.78 -8.67
CA GLU A 367 -22.88 14.61 -7.24
C GLU A 367 -21.83 13.65 -6.67
N VAL A 368 -21.14 14.08 -5.61
CA VAL A 368 -20.11 13.25 -4.96
C VAL A 368 -20.23 13.37 -3.45
N TYR A 369 -19.89 12.27 -2.76
CA TYR A 369 -19.80 12.22 -1.30
C TYR A 369 -18.37 11.87 -0.92
N PHE A 370 -17.66 12.75 -0.22
CA PHE A 370 -16.33 12.46 0.32
C PHE A 370 -16.41 12.06 1.79
N ASP A 371 -15.62 11.07 2.19
CA ASP A 371 -15.56 10.60 3.57
C ASP A 371 -14.20 9.95 3.89
N ASN A 372 -13.92 9.74 5.17
CA ASN A 372 -12.76 9.07 5.75
C ASN A 372 -11.44 9.61 5.18
N ILE A 373 -11.30 10.94 5.22
CA ILE A 373 -10.08 11.63 4.82
C ILE A 373 -9.05 11.41 5.91
N THR A 374 -7.93 10.78 5.56
CA THR A 374 -6.80 10.56 6.46
C THR A 374 -5.51 11.10 5.89
N VAL A 375 -4.74 11.81 6.71
CA VAL A 375 -3.40 12.29 6.36
C VAL A 375 -2.40 11.72 7.35
N THR A 376 -1.55 10.81 6.88
CA THR A 376 -0.37 10.39 7.65
C THR A 376 0.83 11.21 7.22
N TYR A 377 1.64 11.68 8.16
CA TYR A 377 2.79 12.53 7.81
C TYR A 377 4.07 12.15 8.56
N LYS A 378 5.19 12.32 7.86
CA LYS A 378 6.55 12.10 8.36
C LYS A 378 7.41 13.31 8.06
N GLU A 379 7.99 13.89 9.11
CA GLU A 379 9.00 14.94 8.97
C GLU A 379 10.23 14.40 8.23
N LEU A 380 10.66 15.11 7.20
CA LEU A 380 11.86 14.80 6.44
C LEU A 380 13.02 15.59 7.04
N LYS A 381 14.09 14.88 7.42
CA LYS A 381 15.34 15.52 7.82
C LYS A 381 16.01 16.05 6.56
N GLU A 382 16.36 17.33 6.56
CA GLU A 382 17.14 17.95 5.48
C GLU A 382 18.54 17.36 5.35
#